data_AF-A0A2B7GUQ4-F1
#
_entry.id   AF-A0A2B7GUQ4-F1
#
_cell.length_a   1.000
_cell.length_b   1.000
_cell.length_c   1.000
_cell.angle_alpha   90.00
_cell.angle_beta   90.00
_cell.angle_gamma   90.00
#
_symmetry.space_group_name_H-M   'P 1'
#
loop_
_entity.id
_entity.type
_entity.pdbx_description
1 polymer ?
#
loop_
_entity_poly.entity_id
_entity_poly.type
_entity_poly.pdbx_seq_one_letter_code
_entity_poly.pdbx_strand_id
1 'polypeptide(L)'
;MPTRLDAETDFEELTARIRTQSQQAPGSGTERVTIRSLEAVSSDSLATVLEAAESEHLEPGSLVFVLSRANAERLIEREFDIDDVAELEEVLGRRVRVEDEMPDDTILLLHPDAVDGEELVEPEAIACGVVGTDDTDD
;
A
#
# COMPACT_ATOMS: atom_id res chain seq x y z
N MET A 1 -4.68 -11.89 19.07
CA MET A 1 -4.62 -12.83 17.93
C MET A 1 -3.38 -12.44 17.14
N PRO A 2 -2.55 -13.38 16.68
CA PRO A 2 -1.43 -13.02 15.80
C PRO A 2 -2.03 -12.40 14.52
N THR A 3 -1.51 -11.24 14.13
CA THR A 3 -1.81 -10.61 12.83
C THR A 3 -1.43 -11.57 11.72
N ARG A 4 -2.32 -11.81 10.75
CA ARG A 4 -2.09 -12.72 9.61
C ARG A 4 -1.10 -12.20 8.57
N LEU A 5 -0.75 -10.92 8.64
CA LEU A 5 0.38 -10.37 7.91
C LEU A 5 1.69 -10.91 8.48
N ASP A 6 2.03 -12.12 8.12
CA ASP A 6 3.22 -12.82 8.57
C ASP A 6 4.50 -12.23 7.94
N ALA A 7 5.64 -12.57 8.53
CA ALA A 7 6.95 -12.22 7.97
C ALA A 7 7.27 -13.03 6.69
N GLU A 8 6.52 -14.11 6.47
CA GLU A 8 6.67 -15.03 5.33
C GLU A 8 5.72 -14.68 4.18
N THR A 9 4.97 -13.57 4.26
CA THR A 9 4.11 -13.08 3.19
C THR A 9 4.96 -12.70 1.98
N ASP A 10 4.66 -13.31 0.83
CA ASP A 10 5.30 -12.98 -0.44
C ASP A 10 4.63 -11.74 -1.05
N PHE A 11 5.23 -10.57 -0.80
CA PHE A 11 4.68 -9.30 -1.23
C PHE A 11 4.76 -9.10 -2.76
N GLU A 12 5.75 -9.72 -3.42
CA GLU A 12 5.84 -9.72 -4.88
C GLU A 12 4.60 -10.41 -5.47
N GLU A 13 4.26 -11.61 -4.99
CA GLU A 13 3.08 -12.33 -5.49
C GLU A 13 1.76 -11.65 -5.07
N LEU A 14 1.69 -11.13 -3.84
CA LEU A 14 0.52 -10.40 -3.34
C LEU A 14 0.22 -9.18 -4.23
N THR A 15 1.23 -8.37 -4.55
CA THR A 15 1.06 -7.19 -5.42
C THR A 15 0.65 -7.58 -6.84
N ALA A 16 1.24 -8.65 -7.40
CA ALA A 16 0.84 -9.18 -8.70
C ALA A 16 -0.64 -9.64 -8.71
N ARG A 17 -1.09 -10.27 -7.62
CA ARG A 17 -2.48 -10.72 -7.45
C ARG A 17 -3.45 -9.55 -7.33
N ILE A 18 -3.11 -8.53 -6.55
CA ILE A 18 -3.87 -7.28 -6.42
C ILE A 18 -4.04 -6.60 -7.77
N ARG A 19 -2.93 -6.44 -8.53
CA ARG A 19 -2.94 -5.86 -9.87
C ARG A 19 -3.83 -6.66 -10.82
N THR A 20 -3.76 -7.98 -10.75
CA THR A 20 -4.58 -8.88 -11.58
C THR A 20 -6.06 -8.77 -11.26
N GLN A 21 -6.44 -8.77 -9.98
CA GLN A 21 -7.84 -8.59 -9.57
C GLN A 21 -8.41 -7.26 -10.06
N SER A 22 -7.63 -6.18 -9.98
CA SER A 22 -8.07 -4.87 -10.45
C SER A 22 -8.35 -4.83 -11.95
N GLN A 23 -7.49 -5.48 -12.76
CA GLN A 23 -7.63 -5.49 -14.23
C GLN A 23 -8.86 -6.28 -14.73
N GLN A 24 -9.37 -7.24 -13.94
CA GLN A 24 -10.34 -8.22 -14.43
C GLN A 24 -11.83 -7.84 -14.32
N ALA A 25 -12.23 -6.67 -13.79
CA ALA A 25 -13.66 -6.42 -13.53
C ALA A 25 -14.20 -5.02 -13.87
N PRO A 26 -14.47 -4.72 -15.16
CA PRO A 26 -15.45 -3.69 -15.52
C PRO A 26 -16.88 -4.23 -15.27
N GLY A 27 -17.42 -4.01 -14.07
CA GLY A 27 -18.87 -3.85 -13.93
C GLY A 27 -19.71 -4.85 -13.12
N SER A 28 -19.19 -5.57 -12.12
CA SER A 28 -20.08 -6.33 -11.20
C SER A 28 -19.50 -6.51 -9.80
N GLY A 29 -19.91 -5.64 -8.87
CA GLY A 29 -20.20 -5.89 -7.44
C GLY A 29 -19.37 -6.83 -6.55
N THR A 30 -18.19 -7.29 -6.92
CA THR A 30 -17.30 -8.08 -6.05
C THR A 30 -16.47 -7.16 -5.17
N GLU A 31 -16.24 -7.53 -3.90
CA GLU A 31 -15.30 -6.86 -2.99
C GLU A 31 -14.00 -6.45 -3.74
N ARG A 32 -13.64 -5.15 -3.75
CA ARG A 32 -12.60 -4.58 -4.61
C ARG A 32 -11.43 -4.02 -3.83
N VAL A 33 -10.22 -4.24 -4.35
CA VAL A 33 -9.05 -3.47 -3.95
C VAL A 33 -9.13 -2.04 -4.49
N THR A 34 -8.95 -1.05 -3.62
CA THR A 34 -8.95 0.37 -4.00
C THR A 34 -7.63 0.72 -4.68
N ILE A 35 -7.62 0.95 -6.00
CA ILE A 35 -6.40 1.38 -6.72
C ILE A 35 -6.39 2.90 -6.93
N ARG A 36 -5.24 3.52 -6.65
CA ARG A 36 -4.95 4.92 -6.91
C ARG A 36 -3.63 5.07 -7.65
N SER A 37 -3.65 5.81 -8.75
CA SER A 37 -2.41 6.22 -9.41
C SER A 37 -1.85 7.44 -8.69
N LEU A 38 -0.56 7.36 -8.34
CA LEU A 38 0.18 8.42 -7.65
C LEU A 38 1.22 8.98 -8.61
N GLU A 39 1.38 10.29 -8.62
CA GLU A 39 2.42 10.95 -9.42
C GLU A 39 3.81 10.66 -8.87
N ALA A 40 3.94 10.59 -7.55
CA ALA A 40 5.18 10.21 -6.88
C ALA A 40 4.91 9.68 -5.47
N VAL A 41 5.92 9.06 -4.86
CA VAL A 41 5.89 8.69 -3.45
C VAL A 41 6.15 9.94 -2.59
N SER A 42 5.20 10.30 -1.72
CA SER A 42 5.26 11.43 -0.78
C SER A 42 4.25 11.22 0.35
N SER A 43 4.45 11.78 1.55
CA SER A 43 3.45 11.72 2.64
C SER A 43 2.06 12.13 2.19
N ASP A 44 1.95 13.19 1.39
CA ASP A 44 0.68 13.71 0.86
C ASP A 44 -0.04 12.69 -0.04
N SER A 45 0.73 11.96 -0.87
CA SER A 45 0.21 10.88 -1.71
C SER A 45 -0.23 9.68 -0.87
N LEU A 46 0.52 9.33 0.18
CA LEU A 46 0.13 8.28 1.13
C LEU A 46 -1.14 8.66 1.89
N ALA A 47 -1.23 9.91 2.36
CA ALA A 47 -2.42 10.45 3.02
C ALA A 47 -3.63 10.38 2.08
N THR A 48 -3.46 10.71 0.80
CA THR A 48 -4.53 10.58 -0.21
C THR A 48 -5.00 9.13 -0.35
N VAL A 49 -4.10 8.15 -0.36
CA VAL A 49 -4.45 6.72 -0.40
C VAL A 49 -5.17 6.30 0.88
N LEU A 50 -4.71 6.78 2.03
CA LEU A 50 -5.34 6.54 3.32
C LEU A 50 -6.76 7.08 3.33
N GLU A 51 -6.96 8.36 3.03
CA GLU A 51 -8.29 8.99 3.00
C GLU A 51 -9.25 8.27 2.04
N ALA A 52 -8.75 7.81 0.90
CA ALA A 52 -9.52 7.01 -0.04
C ALA A 52 -9.94 5.67 0.57
N ALA A 53 -9.02 4.99 1.25
CA ALA A 53 -9.32 3.77 2.00
C ALA A 53 -10.37 4.03 3.09
N GLU A 54 -10.20 5.05 3.94
CA GLU A 54 -11.16 5.37 5.01
C GLU A 54 -12.57 5.64 4.46
N SER A 55 -12.67 6.28 3.29
CA SER A 55 -13.94 6.51 2.60
C SER A 55 -14.60 5.23 2.08
N GLU A 56 -13.84 4.19 1.76
CA GLU A 56 -14.35 2.90 1.28
C GLU A 56 -14.74 1.95 2.43
N HIS A 57 -14.95 2.50 3.64
CA HIS A 57 -15.34 1.78 4.87
C HIS A 57 -14.25 0.90 5.50
N LEU A 58 -12.99 1.16 5.20
CA LEU A 58 -11.90 0.53 5.90
C LEU A 58 -11.78 1.03 7.34
N GLU A 59 -11.69 0.12 8.31
CA GLU A 59 -11.38 0.48 9.70
C GLU A 59 -9.96 1.06 9.76
N PRO A 60 -9.82 2.39 9.90
CA PRO A 60 -8.59 3.05 9.52
C PRO A 60 -7.49 2.85 10.56
N GLY A 61 -7.87 2.60 11.83
CA GLY A 61 -6.94 2.48 12.96
C GLY A 61 -6.07 1.22 12.95
N SER A 62 -6.35 0.27 12.06
CA SER A 62 -5.62 -1.00 11.99
C SER A 62 -4.93 -1.23 10.64
N LEU A 63 -4.97 -0.24 9.74
CA LEU A 63 -4.28 -0.31 8.46
C LEU A 63 -2.77 -0.18 8.62
N VAL A 64 -2.04 -0.92 7.80
CA VAL A 64 -0.57 -0.92 7.74
C VAL A 64 -0.16 -0.53 6.32
N PHE A 65 0.71 0.47 6.21
CA PHE A 65 1.40 0.78 4.97
C PHE A 65 2.52 -0.22 4.74
N VAL A 66 2.57 -0.80 3.55
CA VAL A 66 3.69 -1.63 3.11
C VAL A 66 4.33 -0.97 1.89
N LEU A 67 5.62 -0.68 2.01
CA LEU A 67 6.41 0.05 1.02
C LEU A 67 7.67 -0.74 0.68
N SER A 68 8.17 -0.57 -0.53
CA SER A 68 9.54 -1.01 -0.83
C SER A 68 10.56 -0.20 -0.05
N ARG A 69 11.73 -0.78 0.15
CA ARG A 69 12.86 -0.08 0.74
C ARG A 69 13.20 1.21 -0.03
N ALA A 70 13.22 1.16 -1.35
CA ALA A 70 13.50 2.33 -2.16
C ALA A 70 12.43 3.43 -2.00
N ASN A 71 11.16 3.06 -1.79
CA ASN A 71 10.09 4.02 -1.55
C ASN A 71 10.20 4.68 -0.18
N ALA A 72 10.55 3.93 0.85
CA ALA A 72 10.82 4.48 2.17
C ALA A 72 12.02 5.43 2.15
N GLU A 73 13.13 5.03 1.52
CA GLU A 73 14.31 5.87 1.35
C GLU A 73 13.97 7.15 0.56
N ARG A 74 13.22 7.05 -0.53
CA ARG A 74 12.76 8.21 -1.31
C ARG A 74 11.89 9.17 -0.51
N LEU A 75 11.03 8.66 0.37
CA LEU A 75 10.21 9.49 1.26
C LEU A 75 11.10 10.29 2.21
N ILE A 76 12.02 9.61 2.90
CA ILE A 76 12.97 10.21 3.84
C ILE A 76 13.87 11.23 3.14
N GLU A 77 14.39 10.91 1.95
CA GLU A 77 15.25 11.82 1.19
C GLU A 77 14.49 13.06 0.67
N ARG A 78 13.20 12.92 0.38
CA ARG A 78 12.39 13.98 -0.20
C ARG A 78 11.75 14.88 0.85
N GLU A 79 11.34 14.31 1.98
CA GLU A 79 10.73 15.05 3.07
C GLU A 79 11.77 15.45 4.11
N PHE A 80 12.01 16.75 4.18
CA PHE A 80 12.94 17.34 5.14
C PHE A 80 12.50 17.18 6.61
N ASP A 81 11.24 16.81 6.85
CA ASP A 81 10.64 16.60 8.16
C ASP A 81 10.56 15.11 8.55
N ILE A 82 11.17 14.21 7.77
CA ILE A 82 11.18 12.77 8.03
C ILE A 82 12.61 12.23 7.96
N ASP A 83 13.22 11.95 9.12
CA ASP A 83 14.57 11.39 9.22
C ASP A 83 14.59 9.85 9.09
N ASP A 84 13.53 9.15 9.51
CA ASP A 84 13.45 7.69 9.55
C ASP A 84 12.01 7.17 9.40
N VAL A 85 11.85 5.86 9.15
CA VAL A 85 10.54 5.19 9.05
C VAL A 85 9.68 5.41 10.29
N ALA A 86 10.27 5.45 11.48
CA ALA A 86 9.53 5.70 12.71
C ALA A 86 8.85 7.08 12.72
N GLU A 87 9.51 8.10 12.18
CA GLU A 87 8.95 9.45 12.07
C GLU A 87 7.87 9.50 10.97
N LEU A 88 8.05 8.75 9.88
CA LEU A 88 7.01 8.56 8.87
C LEU A 88 5.74 7.94 9.47
N GLU A 89 5.88 6.97 10.38
CA GLU A 89 4.73 6.40 11.11
C GLU A 89 4.02 7.45 11.97
N GLU A 90 4.76 8.36 12.60
CA GLU A 90 4.20 9.46 13.38
C GLU A 90 3.47 10.48 12.51
N VAL A 91 4.03 10.83 11.34
CA VAL A 91 3.43 11.76 10.36
C VAL A 91 2.14 11.19 9.77
N LEU A 92 2.16 9.92 9.36
CA LEU A 92 0.98 9.25 8.82
C LEU A 92 -0.02 8.85 9.92
N GLY A 93 0.42 8.77 11.17
CA GLY A 93 -0.35 8.21 12.28
C GLY A 93 -0.72 6.74 12.05
N ARG A 94 0.07 6.01 11.25
CA ARG A 94 -0.17 4.62 10.83
C ARG A 94 1.12 3.84 10.83
N ARG A 95 1.02 2.52 10.98
CA ARG A 95 2.19 1.65 10.93
C ARG A 95 2.72 1.56 9.51
N VAL A 96 4.04 1.57 9.39
CA VAL A 96 4.76 1.44 8.12
C VAL A 96 5.67 0.23 8.20
N ARG A 97 5.56 -0.63 7.21
CA ARG A 97 6.35 -1.83 7.04
C ARG A 97 7.14 -1.71 5.74
N VAL A 98 8.44 -1.93 5.82
CA VAL A 98 9.36 -1.80 4.70
C VAL A 98 9.82 -3.19 4.30
N GLU A 99 9.49 -3.61 3.09
CA GLU A 99 9.81 -4.94 2.56
C GLU A 99 10.63 -4.80 1.28
N ASP A 100 11.78 -5.45 1.19
CA ASP A 100 12.65 -5.39 0.00
C ASP A 100 12.04 -6.11 -1.22
N GLU A 101 11.10 -7.04 -1.02
CA GLU A 101 10.40 -7.79 -2.09
C GLU A 101 9.29 -6.96 -2.76
N MET A 102 8.93 -5.80 -2.18
CA MET A 102 7.90 -4.94 -2.74
C MET A 102 8.39 -4.22 -4.00
N PRO A 103 7.53 -4.07 -5.02
CA PRO A 103 7.86 -3.26 -6.20
C PRO A 103 7.98 -1.77 -5.82
N ASP A 104 8.98 -1.09 -6.38
CA ASP A 104 9.20 0.35 -6.16
C ASP A 104 8.11 1.23 -6.77
N ASP A 105 7.39 0.74 -7.78
CA ASP A 105 6.25 1.43 -8.37
C ASP A 105 4.93 1.13 -7.63
N THR A 106 4.99 0.44 -6.49
CA THR A 106 3.80 0.01 -5.74
C THR A 106 3.88 0.37 -4.26
N ILE A 107 2.74 0.80 -3.74
CA ILE A 107 2.49 1.09 -2.35
C ILE A 107 1.25 0.30 -1.95
N LEU A 108 1.32 -0.47 -0.87
CA LEU A 108 0.16 -1.16 -0.33
C LEU A 108 -0.28 -0.51 0.98
N LEU A 109 -1.59 -0.47 1.18
CA LEU A 109 -2.22 -0.10 2.43
C LEU A 109 -3.29 -1.14 2.72
N LEU A 110 -3.09 -1.96 3.73
CA LEU A 110 -3.99 -3.09 3.99
C LEU A 110 -4.17 -3.35 5.47
N HIS A 111 -5.30 -3.96 5.81
CA HIS A 111 -5.49 -4.51 7.15
C HIS A 111 -4.69 -5.82 7.27
N PRO A 112 -3.97 -6.07 8.37
CA PRO A 112 -3.16 -7.27 8.51
C PRO A 112 -3.98 -8.57 8.57
N ASP A 113 -5.28 -8.50 8.82
CA ASP A 113 -6.21 -9.65 8.72
C ASP A 113 -6.85 -9.81 7.33
N ALA A 114 -6.70 -8.81 6.46
CA ALA A 114 -7.24 -8.83 5.09
C ALA A 114 -6.44 -9.71 4.13
N VAL A 115 -5.25 -10.16 4.56
CA VAL A 115 -4.38 -11.06 3.81
C VAL A 115 -3.97 -12.23 4.69
N ASP A 116 -3.83 -13.40 4.08
CA ASP A 116 -3.31 -14.62 4.72
C ASP A 116 -2.20 -15.17 3.82
N GLY A 117 -0.95 -14.82 4.14
CA GLY A 117 0.18 -15.02 3.22
C GLY A 117 -0.01 -14.23 1.92
N GLU A 118 -0.24 -14.95 0.82
CA GLU A 118 -0.48 -14.43 -0.54
C GLU A 118 -1.97 -14.29 -0.90
N GLU A 119 -2.88 -14.79 -0.05
CA GLU A 119 -4.32 -14.83 -0.32
C GLU A 119 -5.03 -13.56 0.17
N LEU A 120 -5.87 -12.97 -0.69
CA LEU A 120 -6.70 -11.82 -0.37
C LEU A 120 -7.98 -12.31 0.33
N VAL A 121 -8.02 -12.18 1.66
CA VAL A 121 -9.18 -12.55 2.49
C VAL A 121 -10.26 -11.47 2.41
N GLU A 122 -9.86 -10.20 2.56
CA GLU A 122 -10.76 -9.04 2.54
C GLU A 122 -10.23 -8.00 1.54
N PRO A 123 -10.47 -8.17 0.23
CA PRO A 123 -9.91 -7.29 -0.79
C PRO A 123 -10.46 -5.85 -0.69
N GLU A 124 -11.66 -5.66 -0.17
CA GLU A 124 -12.21 -4.33 0.19
C GLU A 124 -11.37 -3.62 1.25
N ALA A 125 -10.62 -4.40 2.05
CA ALA A 125 -9.77 -3.89 3.10
C ALA A 125 -8.31 -3.64 2.65
N ILE A 126 -8.12 -3.52 1.34
CA ILE A 126 -6.83 -3.35 0.70
C ILE A 126 -6.93 -2.16 -0.25
N ALA A 127 -5.96 -1.26 -0.16
CA ALA A 127 -5.72 -0.17 -1.07
C ALA A 127 -4.31 -0.28 -1.66
N CYS A 128 -4.18 0.08 -2.93
CA CYS A 128 -2.96 -0.01 -3.70
C CYS A 128 -2.70 1.33 -4.39
N GLY A 129 -1.60 1.98 -4.00
CA GLY A 129 -1.03 3.13 -4.68
C GLY A 129 -0.07 2.66 -5.76
N VAL A 130 -0.38 2.87 -7.04
CA VAL A 130 0.54 2.64 -8.15
C VAL A 130 1.22 3.96 -8.46
N VAL A 131 2.51 4.02 -8.20
CA VAL A 131 3.32 5.19 -8.52
C VAL A 131 3.63 5.12 -9.99
N GLY A 132 3.15 6.10 -10.75
CA GLY A 132 3.62 6.28 -12.12
C GLY A 132 5.10 6.61 -12.05
N THR A 133 5.97 5.63 -12.30
CA THR A 133 7.28 5.98 -12.85
C THR A 133 6.95 6.67 -14.15
N ASP A 134 7.23 7.96 -14.24
CA ASP A 134 7.13 8.71 -15.49
C ASP A 134 7.84 7.85 -16.55
N ASP A 135 7.04 7.16 -17.36
CA ASP A 135 7.50 6.50 -18.57
C ASP A 135 7.78 7.68 -19.51
N THR A 136 8.88 8.39 -19.24
CA THR A 136 9.55 9.19 -20.25
C THR A 136 10.16 8.16 -21.22
N ASP A 137 9.31 7.54 -22.02
CA ASP A 137 9.68 6.96 -23.31
C ASP A 137 9.15 7.91 -24.41
N ASP A 138 10.04 8.14 -25.37
CA ASP A 138 10.15 9.21 -26.37
C ASP A 138 9.02 9.27 -27.43
#